data_AF-A0A7X3GYR4-F1
#
_entry.id   AF-A0A7X3GYR4-F1
#
_cell.length_a   1.000
_cell.length_b   1.000
_cell.length_c   1.000
_cell.angle_alpha   90.00
_cell.angle_beta   90.00
_cell.angle_gamma   90.00
#
_symmetry.space_group_name_H-M   'P 1'
#
loop_
_entity.id
_entity.type
_entity.pdbx_description
1 polymer ?
#
loop_
_entity_poly.entity_id
_entity_poly.type
_entity_poly.pdbx_seq_one_letter_code
_entity_poly.pdbx_strand_id
1 'polypeptide(L)' 'MFRFAAVIENFKKVTILIIDKTGTLAKGRPELEHAEDFDAFSADEVLRLAISLDQRSEHPLAHAKSV' A
#
# COMPACT_ATOMS: atom_id res chain seq x y z
N MET A 1 -5.47 14.56 16.79
CA MET A 1 -6.11 15.54 17.69
C MET A 1 -5.05 16.10 18.64
N PHE A 2 -4.74 17.40 18.57
CA PHE A 2 -3.75 18.01 19.46
C PHE A 2 -4.36 18.25 20.83
N ARG A 3 -3.65 17.84 21.89
CA ARG A 3 -4.16 17.91 23.27
C ARG A 3 -3.82 19.23 23.99
N PHE A 4 -2.90 20.04 23.45
CA PHE A 4 -2.45 21.29 24.08
C PHE A 4 -2.14 22.38 23.04
N ALA A 5 -2.52 23.63 23.35
CA ALA A 5 -2.30 24.79 22.47
C ALA A 5 -0.81 25.04 22.18
N ALA A 6 0.07 24.83 23.18
CA ALA A 6 1.51 24.98 23.04
C ALA A 6 2.12 24.06 21.95
N VAL A 7 1.51 22.91 21.67
CA VAL A 7 1.96 22.01 20.60
C VAL A 7 1.75 22.65 19.23
N ILE A 8 0.62 23.33 19.02
CA ILE A 8 0.31 24.01 17.75
C ILE A 8 1.22 25.23 17.56
N GLU A 9 1.46 26.01 18.62
CA GLU A 9 2.36 27.17 18.55
C GLU A 9 3.81 26.77 18.23
N ASN A 10 4.30 25.68 18.81
CA ASN A 10 5.62 25.15 18.48
C ASN A 10 5.68 24.55 17.08
N PHE A 11 4.59 23.93 16.60
CA PHE A 11 4.52 23.37 15.25
C PHE A 11 4.67 24.43 14.16
N LYS A 12 4.21 25.68 14.40
CA LYS A 12 4.37 26.81 13.46
C LYS A 12 5.84 27.15 13.15
N LYS A 13 6.78 26.78 14.02
CA LYS A 13 8.21 27.08 13.87
C LYS A 13 8.98 25.95 13.16
N VAL A 14 8.32 24.83 12.87
CA VAL A 14 8.94 23.67 12.22
C VAL A 14 9.19 24.02 10.75
N THR A 15 10.44 23.89 10.32
CA THR A 15 10.86 24.10 8.93
C THR A 15 11.12 22.80 8.18
N ILE A 16 11.38 21.71 8.92
CA ILE A 16 11.66 20.38 8.39
C ILE A 16 10.79 19.39 9.14
N LEU A 17 10.01 18.61 8.38
CA LEU A 17 9.20 17.52 8.91
C LEU A 17 9.74 16.20 8.32
N ILE A 18 10.20 15.31 9.19
CA ILE A 18 10.59 13.96 8.82
C ILE A 18 9.39 13.06 9.11
N ILE A 19 8.89 12.39 8.07
CA ILE A 19 7.74 11.49 8.17
C ILE A 19 8.21 10.10 7.77
N ASP A 20 7.79 9.09 8.53
CA ASP A 20 7.92 7.71 8.09
C ASP A 20 6.96 7.44 6.92
N LYS A 21 7.37 6.61 5.95
CA LYS A 21 6.50 6.30 4.81
C LYS A 21 5.55 5.16 5.17
N THR A 22 6.08 4.08 5.72
CA THR A 22 5.34 2.82 5.90
C THR A 22 4.44 2.91 7.12
N GLY A 23 3.12 2.75 6.94
CA GLY A 23 2.16 2.85 8.05
C GLY A 23 1.77 4.29 8.43
N THR A 24 2.40 5.31 7.84
CA THR A 24 2.00 6.72 8.00
C THR A 24 1.49 7.32 6.69
N LEU A 25 2.32 7.34 5.64
CA LEU A 25 1.91 7.83 4.31
C LEU A 25 1.33 6.73 3.43
N ALA A 26 1.88 5.52 3.55
CA ALA A 26 1.42 4.33 2.87
C ALA A 26 0.73 3.38 3.87
N LYS A 27 -0.26 2.61 3.41
CA LYS A 27 -1.05 1.69 4.25
C LYS A 27 -0.24 0.54 4.89
N GLY A 28 1.05 0.40 4.55
CA GLY A 28 1.94 -0.63 5.12
C GLY A 28 1.60 -2.06 4.68
N ARG A 29 0.64 -2.24 3.77
CA ARG A 29 0.30 -3.51 3.13
C ARG A 29 0.27 -3.33 1.61
N PRO A 30 0.75 -4.31 0.85
CA PRO A 30 0.61 -4.31 -0.61
C PRO A 30 -0.87 -4.34 -1.01
N GLU A 31 -1.19 -3.67 -2.11
CA GLU A 31 -2.49 -3.69 -2.77
C GLU A 31 -2.25 -3.94 -4.26
N LEU A 32 -3.14 -4.70 -4.92
CA LEU A 32 -3.08 -4.90 -6.36
C LEU A 32 -3.71 -3.67 -7.02
N GLU A 33 -2.92 -2.93 -7.79
CA GLU A 33 -3.37 -1.71 -8.48
C GLU A 33 -3.97 -2.03 -9.85
N HIS A 34 -3.24 -2.77 -10.68
CA HIS A 34 -3.72 -3.28 -11.95
C HIS A 34 -3.00 -4.57 -12.35
N ALA A 35 -3.61 -5.31 -13.26
CA ALA A 35 -2.96 -6.40 -13.98
C ALA A 35 -2.85 -6.00 -15.46
N GLU A 36 -1.77 -6.43 -16.11
CA GLU A 36 -1.52 -6.21 -17.53
C GLU A 36 -1.70 -7.52 -18.28
N ASP A 37 -2.11 -7.42 -19.53
CA ASP A 37 -2.12 -8.55 -20.46
C ASP A 37 -0.69 -8.99 -20.79
N PHE A 38 -0.54 -10.25 -21.17
CA PHE A 38 0.74 -10.83 -21.54
C PHE A 38 0.58 -11.83 -22.68
N ASP A 39 1.20 -11.55 -23.82
CA ASP A 39 1.09 -12.33 -25.05
C ASP A 39 -0.36 -12.65 -25.44
N ALA A 40 -0.78 -13.90 -25.26
CA ALA A 40 -2.12 -14.40 -25.59
C ALA A 40 -3.10 -14.37 -24.40
N PHE A 41 -2.66 -13.92 -23.23
CA PHE A 41 -3.45 -13.86 -22.01
C PHE A 41 -3.92 -12.43 -21.74
N SER A 42 -5.23 -12.26 -21.62
CA SER A 42 -5.81 -11.05 -21.06
C SER A 42 -5.36 -10.81 -19.61
N ALA A 43 -5.41 -9.56 -19.15
CA ALA A 43 -5.10 -9.21 -17.75
C ALA A 43 -5.88 -10.07 -16.73
N ASP A 44 -7.14 -10.40 -17.03
CA ASP A 44 -7.98 -11.27 -16.21
C ASP A 44 -7.46 -12.72 -16.16
N GLU A 45 -6.92 -13.23 -17.27
CA GLU A 45 -6.33 -14.57 -17.32
C GLU A 45 -5.01 -14.63 -16.57
N VAL A 46 -4.16 -13.62 -16.75
CA VAL A 46 -2.91 -13.45 -15.99
C VAL A 46 -3.22 -13.42 -14.49
N LEU A 47 -4.19 -12.62 -14.08
CA LEU A 47 -4.58 -12.49 -12.68
C LEU A 47 -5.16 -13.80 -12.11
N ARG A 48 -6.03 -14.48 -12.86
CA ARG A 48 -6.56 -15.80 -12.44
C ARG A 48 -5.45 -16.83 -12.24
N LEU A 49 -4.47 -16.89 -13.15
CA LEU A 49 -3.34 -17.80 -13.04
C LEU A 49 -2.47 -17.47 -11.82
N ALA A 50 -2.11 -16.19 -11.62
CA ALA A 50 -1.34 -15.74 -10.47
C ALA A 50 -2.03 -16.12 -9.14
N ILE A 51 -3.33 -15.81 -9.01
CA ILE A 51 -4.12 -16.17 -7.82
C ILE A 51 -4.14 -17.68 -7.59
N SER A 52 -4.24 -18.49 -8.66
CA SER A 52 -4.28 -19.96 -8.53
C SER A 52 -2.98 -20.56 -7.98
N LEU A 53 -1.83 -19.94 -8.29
CA LEU A 53 -0.52 -20.34 -7.78
C LEU A 53 -0.32 -19.92 -6.32
N ASP A 54 -0.84 -18.76 -5.95
CA ASP A 54 -0.61 -18.11 -4.66
C ASP A 54 -1.58 -18.54 -3.54
N GLN A 55 -2.54 -19.44 -3.80
CA GLN A 55 -3.59 -19.83 -2.84
C GLN A 55 -3.09 -20.34 -1.47
N ARG A 56 -1.84 -20.80 -1.37
CA ARG A 56 -1.23 -21.33 -0.14
C ARG A 56 0.03 -20.57 0.29
N SER A 57 0.29 -19.43 -0.33
CA SER A 57 1.46 -18.61 -0.02
C SER A 57 1.16 -17.72 1.19
N GLU A 58 2.07 -17.72 2.16
CA GLU A 58 2.04 -16.82 3.33
C GLU A 58 2.71 -15.47 3.03
N HIS A 59 3.18 -15.27 1.79
CA HIS A 59 3.86 -14.04 1.42
C HIS A 59 2.86 -12.87 1.40
N PRO A 60 3.16 -11.69 1.99
CA PRO A 60 2.22 -10.57 2.04
C PRO A 60 1.68 -10.10 0.68
N LEU A 61 2.42 -10.34 -0.41
CA LEU A 61 1.97 -10.05 -1.78
C LEU A 61 0.85 -10.98 -2.26
N ALA A 62 0.84 -12.25 -1.84
CA ALA A 62 -0.21 -13.21 -2.22
C ALA A 62 -1.58 -12.82 -1.65
N HIS A 63 -1.59 -12.01 -0.59
CA HIS A 63 -2.80 -11.47 0.03
C HIS A 63 -3.17 -10.06 -0.45
N ALA A 64 -2.44 -9.51 -1.42
CA ALA A 64 -2.78 -8.22 -2.01
C ALA A 64 -4.12 -8.34 -2.73
N LYS A 65 -5.11 -7.57 -2.26
CA LYS A 65 -6.43 -7.50 -2.90
C LYS A 65 -6.44 -6.37 -3.92
N SER A 66 -7.22 -6.51 -4.99
CA SER A 66 -7.53 -5.39 -5.88
C SER A 66 -8.25 -4.30 -5.09
N VAL A 67 -7.92 -3.05 -5.40
CA VAL A 67 -8.64 -1.87 -4.87
C VAL A 67 -10.01 -1.75 -5.51
#